data_AF-A0A521G7Z5-F1
#
_entry.id   AF-A0A521G7Z5-F1
#
_cell.length_a   1.000
_cell.length_b   1.000
_cell.length_c   1.000
_cell.angle_alpha   90.00
_cell.angle_beta   90.00
_cell.angle_gamma   90.00
#
_symmetry.space_group_name_H-M   'P 1'
#
loop_
_entity.id
_entity.type
_entity.pdbx_description
1 polymer ?
#
loop_
_entity_poly.entity_id
_entity_poly.type
_entity_poly.pdbx_seq_one_letter_code
_entity_poly.pdbx_strand_id
1 'polypeptide(L)'
;MAKPKRRFSTSTLTSHQRADAARGGISCPNAHIMIRRLLLLLFIAQTTLAQTVTRGPYLQMGTQTAATIRWRTDMPTVGRVTYGLAANSLTDSATESESTTEHEVRITGLTPDRQYFYSVGTTDAVLQQGPDHYFLTAPPADTKRKIRVASFGDCGFTWIGTNQADVRNGFLSFKGNTPVDLWNLIGDNSYEGEDAHFQYNFFTPFGPTLLRNQMLFAVPGNHDYSNRPDLAASQAIPYYDIFTFPTNGEVGGVPSGTEQWYSYDYGPIHFVMLDGFGTRTIDGVERKLYDDTTSHPQVQWLKADLAANTKKWTIVYQHFPAYSQGSHNSETEADLVAIRQRINPILERYGVDLVLNGHSHDYERSWPIHDHYGPMSDFTSNPSAYRFPQHNSTGRYDGSAGSCPYVTTSEKRKQGTVYVVSGSAGAFNPNPTPNTHPIMVKTEKVIGGSFFLEIEDNRLDAKFIQNNPPGYVIGDQFTIMKDVTRTTTYPLTAGESATLTASYIGDYSWSSSDNASFSGTGRSVTVSPTTSQTYVVSDGHGCVQDVFVVSVACGSPMYTVRTGNWTDPSVWSCNRIPTASDEVHLRHRIGIPSGHTAHVKHVIVDPGVRIQYGYGGRLVLGE
;
A
#
# COMPACT_ATOMS: atom_id res chain seq x y z
N MET A 1 -28.88 52.11 -19.51
CA MET A 1 -29.07 53.50 -19.03
C MET A 1 -27.85 53.91 -18.19
N ALA A 2 -27.50 55.19 -18.27
CA ALA A 2 -26.17 55.75 -18.06
C ALA A 2 -25.68 55.88 -16.60
N LYS A 3 -24.34 55.94 -16.46
CA LYS A 3 -23.53 56.35 -15.29
C LYS A 3 -23.81 57.81 -14.85
N PRO A 4 -23.30 58.26 -13.68
CA PRO A 4 -22.01 59.01 -13.69
C PRO A 4 -21.12 58.72 -12.45
N LYS A 5 -19.82 58.38 -12.58
CA LYS A 5 -18.60 59.24 -12.63
C LYS A 5 -18.58 60.44 -11.65
N ARG A 6 -17.71 60.36 -10.62
CA ARG A 6 -17.20 61.52 -9.83
C ARG A 6 -15.73 61.80 -10.17
N ARG A 7 -15.41 63.10 -10.20
CA ARG A 7 -14.16 63.74 -10.67
C ARG A 7 -13.13 63.92 -9.55
N PHE A 8 -11.86 63.94 -9.97
CA PHE A 8 -10.68 64.44 -9.27
C PHE A 8 -10.73 65.97 -9.04
N SER A 9 -10.13 66.42 -7.94
CA SER A 9 -9.84 67.83 -7.63
C SER A 9 -8.34 67.97 -7.33
N THR A 10 -7.69 68.85 -8.09
CA THR A 10 -6.31 69.32 -7.92
C THR A 10 -6.33 70.69 -7.24
N SER A 11 -5.57 70.88 -6.15
CA SER A 11 -5.37 72.18 -5.51
C SER A 11 -4.03 72.79 -5.89
N THR A 12 -4.12 74.01 -6.41
CA THR A 12 -3.06 74.96 -6.78
C THR A 12 -2.22 75.47 -5.60
N LEU A 13 -0.91 75.58 -5.81
CA LEU A 13 0.05 76.28 -4.96
C LEU A 13 0.26 77.71 -5.46
N THR A 14 0.15 78.68 -4.55
CA THR A 14 0.38 80.12 -4.76
C THR A 14 1.81 80.54 -4.40
N SER A 15 2.35 81.42 -5.24
CA SER A 15 3.62 82.16 -5.15
C SER A 15 3.64 83.29 -4.11
N HIS A 16 4.84 83.67 -3.60
CA HIS A 16 5.39 85.05 -3.45
C HIS A 16 6.86 84.96 -2.93
N GLN A 17 7.87 85.44 -3.68
CA GLN A 17 8.71 86.67 -3.45
C GLN A 17 9.59 86.63 -2.17
N ARG A 18 10.84 87.11 -2.07
CA ARG A 18 11.98 87.58 -2.91
C ARG A 18 13.09 88.03 -1.90
N ALA A 19 14.38 87.97 -2.27
CA ALA A 19 15.56 88.80 -1.86
C ALA A 19 16.83 87.90 -1.79
N ASP A 20 17.77 87.97 -2.75
CA ASP A 20 18.96 88.85 -2.83
C ASP A 20 19.97 88.61 -1.68
N ALA A 21 21.29 88.49 -1.81
CA ALA A 21 22.33 88.54 -2.86
C ALA A 21 23.58 87.84 -2.24
N ALA A 22 24.56 87.26 -2.94
CA ALA A 22 25.70 87.95 -3.55
C ALA A 22 26.68 86.92 -4.18
N ARG A 23 26.96 87.06 -5.48
CA ARG A 23 28.25 87.38 -6.15
C ARG A 23 29.46 86.48 -5.85
N GLY A 24 29.97 85.88 -6.93
CA GLY A 24 31.32 85.34 -7.04
C GLY A 24 31.54 84.66 -8.39
N GLY A 25 31.55 85.44 -9.47
CA GLY A 25 31.87 84.93 -10.82
C GLY A 25 33.36 84.92 -11.09
N ILE A 26 33.83 83.92 -11.84
CA ILE A 26 35.04 84.00 -12.68
C ILE A 26 34.70 83.38 -14.04
N SER A 27 35.22 84.06 -15.06
CA SER A 27 34.89 84.04 -16.48
C SER A 27 35.50 82.89 -17.31
N CYS A 28 34.78 82.54 -18.39
CA CYS A 28 35.16 81.92 -19.68
C CYS A 28 36.48 82.44 -20.31
N PRO A 29 37.06 81.85 -21.40
CA PRO A 29 36.38 81.17 -22.52
C PRO A 29 37.12 80.00 -23.25
N ASN A 30 36.40 79.26 -24.09
CA ASN A 30 36.69 79.03 -25.53
C ASN A 30 36.26 77.66 -26.06
N ALA A 31 35.71 77.73 -27.26
CA ALA A 31 35.02 76.68 -27.97
C ALA A 31 35.92 75.96 -28.99
N HIS A 32 35.47 74.75 -29.31
CA HIS A 32 35.64 73.98 -30.54
C HIS A 32 36.89 73.09 -30.75
N ILE A 33 36.56 71.94 -31.36
CA ILE A 33 37.36 70.98 -32.15
C ILE A 33 38.00 69.81 -31.36
N MET A 34 37.29 68.68 -31.28
CA MET A 34 37.65 67.46 -32.02
C MET A 34 36.68 66.30 -31.71
N ILE A 35 35.89 65.97 -32.74
CA ILE A 35 35.32 64.64 -32.93
C ILE A 35 36.50 63.66 -33.11
N ARG A 36 36.67 62.69 -32.21
CA ARG A 36 37.09 61.31 -32.52
C ARG A 36 37.24 60.45 -31.25
N ARG A 37 36.43 59.38 -31.23
CA ARG A 37 36.69 58.06 -30.62
C ARG A 37 36.81 58.01 -29.09
N LEU A 38 35.66 57.89 -28.44
CA LEU A 38 35.51 56.99 -27.29
C LEU A 38 34.12 56.33 -27.36
N LEU A 39 34.04 55.23 -28.13
CA LEU A 39 32.96 54.26 -27.98
C LEU A 39 33.23 53.55 -26.64
N LEU A 40 32.70 54.12 -25.56
CA LEU A 40 32.61 53.43 -24.29
C LEU A 40 31.57 52.32 -24.48
N LEU A 41 32.02 51.11 -24.77
CA LEU A 41 31.20 49.91 -24.65
C LEU A 41 30.76 49.81 -23.19
N LEU A 42 29.54 50.26 -22.90
CA LEU A 42 28.81 49.78 -21.73
C LEU A 42 28.49 48.30 -22.01
N PHE A 43 29.42 47.41 -21.66
CA PHE A 43 29.07 46.02 -21.40
C PHE A 43 28.18 46.04 -20.16
N ILE A 44 26.87 46.12 -20.36
CA ILE A 44 25.92 45.66 -19.36
C ILE A 44 26.17 44.16 -19.30
N ALA A 45 26.95 43.74 -18.31
CA ALA A 45 27.01 42.33 -17.93
C ALA A 45 25.59 41.93 -17.52
N GLN A 46 24.84 41.36 -18.46
CA GLN A 46 23.63 40.65 -18.11
C GLN A 46 24.09 39.46 -17.28
N THR A 47 23.95 39.58 -15.97
CA THR A 47 24.02 38.43 -15.08
C THR A 47 22.83 37.55 -15.44
N THR A 48 23.03 36.58 -16.34
CA THR A 48 22.08 35.49 -16.56
C THR A 48 22.06 34.68 -15.26
N LEU A 49 21.05 34.88 -14.42
CA LEU A 49 20.80 33.96 -13.32
C LEU A 49 20.47 32.61 -13.93
N ALA A 50 21.18 31.56 -13.51
CA ALA A 50 20.83 30.20 -13.88
C ALA A 50 19.42 29.91 -13.37
N GLN A 51 18.56 29.31 -14.19
CA GLN A 51 17.21 28.92 -13.78
C GLN A 51 17.30 27.98 -12.58
N THR A 52 16.34 28.08 -11.65
CA THR A 52 16.35 27.29 -10.42
C THR A 52 15.05 26.54 -10.23
N VAL A 53 15.14 25.35 -9.62
CA VAL A 53 13.96 24.60 -9.19
C VAL A 53 13.50 25.16 -7.84
N THR A 54 12.28 25.69 -7.79
CA THR A 54 11.68 26.28 -6.59
C THR A 54 10.81 25.28 -5.83
N ARG A 55 10.38 24.18 -6.47
CA ARG A 55 9.63 23.08 -5.87
C ARG A 55 9.96 21.75 -6.53
N GLY A 56 10.10 20.69 -5.73
CA GLY A 56 10.33 19.34 -6.23
C GLY A 56 11.80 19.01 -6.56
N PRO A 57 12.05 17.94 -7.33
CA PRO A 57 11.06 17.11 -8.05
C PRO A 57 10.21 16.20 -7.13
N TYR A 58 9.06 15.76 -7.64
CA TYR A 58 8.17 14.80 -6.99
C TYR A 58 7.45 13.89 -8.01
N LEU A 59 7.02 12.71 -7.55
CA LEU A 59 6.56 11.61 -8.41
C LEU A 59 5.07 11.35 -8.25
N GLN A 60 4.37 11.17 -9.37
CA GLN A 60 2.93 10.94 -9.45
C GLN A 60 2.61 9.91 -10.55
N MET A 61 1.38 9.38 -10.58
CA MET A 61 0.84 8.61 -11.72
C MET A 61 1.70 7.42 -12.17
N GLY A 62 2.29 6.73 -11.19
CA GLY A 62 3.11 5.55 -11.40
C GLY A 62 2.28 4.35 -11.87
N THR A 63 2.73 3.71 -12.94
CA THR A 63 2.17 2.47 -13.49
C THR A 63 3.29 1.45 -13.73
N GLN A 64 2.95 0.30 -14.30
CA GLN A 64 3.94 -0.68 -14.74
C GLN A 64 4.84 -0.15 -15.86
N THR A 65 4.37 0.77 -16.69
CA THR A 65 5.08 1.15 -17.93
C THR A 65 5.32 2.65 -18.05
N ALA A 66 5.03 3.42 -17.01
CA ALA A 66 5.06 4.87 -17.09
C ALA A 66 5.09 5.51 -15.69
N ALA A 67 5.79 6.64 -15.51
CA ALA A 67 5.72 7.52 -14.32
C ALA A 67 5.58 9.02 -14.71
N THR A 68 4.99 9.85 -13.86
CA THR A 68 4.95 11.31 -14.04
C THR A 68 5.89 11.97 -13.04
N ILE A 69 6.72 12.89 -13.52
CA ILE A 69 7.64 13.68 -12.68
C ILE A 69 7.24 15.15 -12.78
N ARG A 70 7.09 15.79 -11.62
CA ARG A 70 6.70 17.21 -11.52
C ARG A 70 7.74 18.02 -10.78
N TRP A 71 7.89 19.28 -11.16
CA TRP A 71 8.70 20.27 -10.45
C TRP A 71 8.27 21.69 -10.85
N ARG A 72 8.68 22.69 -10.06
CA ARG A 72 8.47 24.10 -10.39
C ARG A 72 9.79 24.81 -10.62
N THR A 73 9.84 25.70 -11.61
CA THR A 73 10.97 26.61 -11.86
C THR A 73 10.62 28.07 -11.54
N ASP A 74 11.64 28.88 -11.30
CA ASP A 74 11.52 30.32 -11.02
C ASP A 74 11.12 31.16 -12.24
N MET A 75 11.33 30.64 -13.45
CA MET A 75 10.94 31.28 -14.71
C MET A 75 10.43 30.24 -15.72
N PRO A 76 9.54 30.60 -16.66
CA PRO A 76 9.05 29.66 -17.66
C PRO A 76 10.18 29.03 -18.48
N THR A 77 10.21 27.70 -18.56
CA THR A 77 11.14 26.94 -19.40
C THR A 77 10.43 25.77 -20.07
N VAL A 78 11.06 25.17 -21.09
CA VAL A 78 10.62 23.86 -21.60
C VAL A 78 11.24 22.77 -20.74
N GLY A 79 10.43 22.06 -19.96
CA GLY A 79 10.89 21.03 -19.05
C GLY A 79 11.38 19.77 -19.76
N ARG A 80 12.46 19.18 -19.25
CA ARG A 80 13.01 17.91 -19.71
C ARG A 80 13.31 17.01 -18.52
N VAL A 81 12.89 15.76 -18.65
CA VAL A 81 13.37 14.66 -17.82
C VAL A 81 14.33 13.83 -18.65
N THR A 82 15.52 13.53 -18.13
CA THR A 82 16.36 12.44 -18.63
C THR A 82 16.31 11.30 -17.64
N TYR A 83 16.31 10.06 -18.12
CA TYR A 83 16.15 8.88 -17.27
C TYR A 83 16.94 7.68 -17.79
N GLY A 84 17.15 6.69 -16.92
CA GLY A 84 17.91 5.49 -17.26
C GLY A 84 18.00 4.50 -16.10
N LEU A 85 18.66 3.37 -16.32
CA LEU A 85 18.77 2.28 -15.32
C LEU A 85 19.92 2.47 -14.33
N ALA A 86 20.76 3.51 -14.49
CA ALA A 86 21.84 3.84 -13.59
C ALA A 86 21.94 5.36 -13.38
N ALA A 87 22.19 5.79 -12.13
CA ALA A 87 22.20 7.20 -11.73
C ALA A 87 23.20 8.08 -12.53
N ASN A 88 24.29 7.48 -13.00
CA ASN A 88 25.35 8.12 -13.77
C ASN A 88 25.23 7.89 -15.28
N SER A 89 24.17 7.23 -15.76
CA SER A 89 23.94 6.94 -17.17
C SER A 89 22.45 7.03 -17.51
N LEU A 90 21.99 8.27 -17.74
CA LEU A 90 20.62 8.59 -18.16
C LEU A 90 20.62 8.72 -19.69
N THR A 91 20.09 7.71 -20.39
CA THR A 91 20.20 7.56 -21.85
C THR A 91 18.95 7.99 -22.60
N ASP A 92 17.82 8.05 -21.91
CA ASP A 92 16.51 8.36 -22.48
C ASP A 92 16.01 9.70 -21.98
N SER A 93 15.03 10.29 -22.67
CA SER A 93 14.45 11.57 -22.25
C SER A 93 13.02 11.77 -22.70
N ALA A 94 12.27 12.55 -21.92
CA ALA A 94 10.97 13.09 -22.26
C ALA A 94 11.03 14.62 -22.10
N THR A 95 10.37 15.35 -22.98
CA THR A 95 10.45 16.82 -23.04
C THR A 95 9.07 17.39 -23.29
N GLU A 96 8.72 18.44 -22.56
CA GLU A 96 7.47 19.16 -22.76
C GLU A 96 7.49 19.89 -24.12
N SER A 97 6.31 20.18 -24.64
CA SER A 97 6.18 20.95 -25.89
C SER A 97 6.19 22.46 -25.66
N GLU A 98 5.80 22.92 -24.47
CA GLU A 98 5.57 24.32 -24.16
C GLU A 98 6.41 24.81 -22.98
N SER A 99 6.63 26.12 -22.93
CA SER A 99 7.32 26.77 -21.82
C SER A 99 6.36 27.06 -20.66
N THR A 100 6.69 26.59 -19.45
CA THR A 100 5.87 26.72 -18.24
C THR A 100 6.76 26.83 -17.01
N THR A 101 6.19 27.26 -15.88
CA THR A 101 6.83 27.18 -14.56
C THR A 101 6.42 25.93 -13.80
N GLU A 102 5.24 25.37 -14.07
CA GLU A 102 4.74 24.11 -13.49
C GLU A 102 4.98 22.99 -14.49
N HIS A 103 6.00 22.19 -14.26
CA HIS A 103 6.38 21.11 -15.17
C HIS A 103 5.68 19.82 -14.77
N GLU A 104 5.15 19.11 -15.77
CA GLU A 104 4.55 17.79 -15.64
C GLU A 104 4.99 16.92 -16.82
N VAL A 105 6.00 16.07 -16.58
CA VAL A 105 6.55 15.21 -17.62
C VAL A 105 6.18 13.76 -17.39
N ARG A 106 5.35 13.24 -18.30
CA ARG A 106 4.98 11.82 -18.39
C ARG A 106 6.04 11.03 -19.15
N ILE A 107 6.70 10.09 -18.48
CA ILE A 107 7.57 9.09 -19.12
C ILE A 107 6.74 7.83 -19.39
N THR A 108 6.87 7.25 -20.58
CA THR A 108 6.16 6.02 -21.00
C THR A 108 7.13 4.98 -21.58
N GLY A 109 6.65 3.77 -21.87
CA GLY A 109 7.47 2.70 -22.46
C GLY A 109 8.46 2.04 -21.49
N LEU A 110 8.23 2.18 -20.19
CA LEU A 110 9.07 1.61 -19.14
C LEU A 110 8.80 0.11 -18.94
N THR A 111 9.77 -0.58 -18.36
CA THR A 111 9.62 -1.98 -17.96
C THR A 111 8.96 -2.08 -16.57
N PRO A 112 7.99 -3.01 -16.36
CA PRO A 112 7.41 -3.26 -15.04
C PRO A 112 8.43 -3.70 -14.00
N ASP A 113 8.13 -3.44 -12.74
CA ASP A 113 8.92 -3.84 -11.58
C ASP A 113 10.41 -3.45 -11.64
N ARG A 114 10.68 -2.21 -12.03
CA ARG A 114 12.03 -1.74 -12.31
C ARG A 114 12.30 -0.37 -11.68
N GLN A 115 13.51 -0.22 -11.16
CA GLN A 115 14.03 1.06 -10.70
C GLN A 115 14.63 1.84 -11.87
N TYR A 116 14.19 3.10 -12.04
CA TYR A 116 14.75 4.06 -12.98
C TYR A 116 15.27 5.28 -12.22
N PHE A 117 16.46 5.75 -12.57
CA PHE A 117 17.00 7.03 -12.12
C PHE A 117 16.59 8.13 -13.08
N TYR A 118 16.51 9.36 -12.59
CA TYR A 118 16.14 10.51 -13.41
C TYR A 118 16.91 11.78 -13.02
N SER A 119 16.91 12.74 -13.94
CA SER A 119 17.22 14.14 -13.67
C SER A 119 16.11 15.02 -14.23
N VAL A 120 15.93 16.20 -13.62
CA VAL A 120 15.01 17.23 -14.10
C VAL A 120 15.78 18.46 -14.52
N GLY A 121 15.30 19.13 -15.56
CA GLY A 121 15.87 20.38 -16.02
C GLY A 121 15.17 20.96 -17.22
N THR A 122 15.92 21.72 -18.01
CA THR A 122 15.46 22.30 -19.28
C THR A 122 15.98 21.49 -20.45
N THR A 123 15.68 21.91 -21.69
CA THR A 123 16.30 21.33 -22.89
C THR A 123 17.82 21.47 -22.92
N ASP A 124 18.36 22.47 -22.22
CA ASP A 124 19.76 22.90 -22.35
C ASP A 124 20.59 22.64 -21.08
N ALA A 125 19.94 22.41 -19.94
CA ALA A 125 20.60 22.27 -18.65
C ALA A 125 19.90 21.28 -17.72
N VAL A 126 20.68 20.47 -17.00
CA VAL A 126 20.20 19.69 -15.85
C VAL A 126 20.13 20.61 -14.63
N LEU A 127 18.98 20.66 -13.95
CA LEU A 127 18.77 21.50 -12.78
C LEU A 127 18.87 20.72 -11.46
N GLN A 128 18.36 19.48 -11.41
CA GLN A 128 18.56 18.57 -10.27
C GLN A 128 18.77 17.13 -10.73
N GLN A 129 19.72 16.45 -10.09
CA GLN A 129 20.06 15.03 -10.27
C GLN A 129 20.71 14.50 -8.98
N GLY A 130 20.61 13.19 -8.73
CA GLY A 130 21.33 12.54 -7.63
C GLY A 130 21.02 11.05 -7.54
N PRO A 131 21.75 10.30 -6.69
CA PRO A 131 21.47 8.88 -6.44
C PRO A 131 20.12 8.64 -5.74
N ASP A 132 19.54 9.68 -5.14
CA ASP A 132 18.23 9.72 -4.50
C ASP A 132 17.09 10.10 -5.47
N HIS A 133 17.39 10.41 -6.73
CA HIS A 133 16.42 10.71 -7.79
C HIS A 133 16.13 9.45 -8.60
N TYR A 134 15.24 8.62 -8.09
CA TYR A 134 14.79 7.41 -8.77
C TYR A 134 13.31 7.17 -8.52
N PHE A 135 12.68 6.31 -9.30
CA PHE A 135 11.34 5.82 -9.02
C PHE A 135 11.25 4.33 -9.36
N LEU A 136 10.24 3.66 -8.80
CA LEU A 136 9.93 2.26 -9.07
C LEU A 136 8.67 2.19 -9.94
N THR A 137 8.74 1.48 -11.07
CA THR A 137 7.53 1.13 -11.82
C THR A 137 6.74 0.07 -11.06
N ALA A 138 5.41 0.13 -11.19
CA ALA A 138 4.54 -0.82 -10.50
C ALA A 138 4.84 -2.26 -10.95
N PRO A 139 4.70 -3.25 -10.06
CA PRO A 139 4.89 -4.64 -10.41
C PRO A 139 3.65 -5.21 -11.12
N PRO A 140 3.81 -6.36 -11.81
CA PRO A 140 2.70 -7.14 -12.32
C PRO A 140 1.68 -7.53 -11.23
N ALA A 141 0.43 -7.74 -11.62
CA ALA A 141 -0.66 -8.02 -10.68
C ALA A 141 -0.50 -9.36 -9.93
N ASP A 142 0.25 -10.30 -10.50
CA ASP A 142 0.55 -11.62 -9.95
C ASP A 142 1.87 -11.66 -9.16
N THR A 143 2.52 -10.51 -8.97
CA THR A 143 3.79 -10.44 -8.27
C THR A 143 3.72 -11.07 -6.88
N LYS A 144 4.82 -11.71 -6.48
CA LYS A 144 5.03 -12.28 -5.15
C LYS A 144 6.05 -11.51 -4.34
N ARG A 145 6.60 -10.42 -4.90
CA ARG A 145 7.50 -9.57 -4.13
C ARG A 145 6.72 -8.84 -3.04
N LYS A 146 7.43 -8.47 -1.99
CA LYS A 146 6.92 -7.58 -0.95
C LYS A 146 6.78 -6.16 -1.51
N ILE A 147 5.59 -5.59 -1.34
CA ILE A 147 5.23 -4.20 -1.67
C ILE A 147 5.20 -3.40 -0.37
N ARG A 148 5.80 -2.21 -0.38
CA ARG A 148 6.00 -1.35 0.79
C ARG A 148 5.34 -0.01 0.61
N VAL A 149 4.44 0.35 1.53
CA VAL A 149 3.66 1.59 1.44
C VAL A 149 3.82 2.38 2.73
N ALA A 150 4.30 3.62 2.62
CA ALA A 150 4.26 4.59 3.71
C ALA A 150 2.91 5.33 3.70
N SER A 151 2.40 5.72 4.86
CA SER A 151 1.18 6.52 4.97
C SER A 151 1.33 7.58 6.05
N PHE A 152 1.12 8.84 5.66
CA PHE A 152 1.31 10.01 6.52
C PHE A 152 0.00 10.81 6.54
N GLY A 153 -0.61 10.95 7.72
CA GLY A 153 -1.77 11.81 7.93
C GLY A 153 -1.37 13.09 8.65
N ASP A 154 -1.97 14.20 8.23
CA ASP A 154 -1.85 15.49 8.92
C ASP A 154 -0.39 15.96 9.00
N CYS A 155 0.39 15.61 7.97
CA CYS A 155 1.81 15.91 7.89
C CYS A 155 2.12 17.33 7.43
N GLY A 156 1.11 18.17 7.22
CA GLY A 156 1.24 19.54 6.74
C GLY A 156 1.42 20.59 7.83
N PHE A 157 1.83 20.25 9.05
CA PHE A 157 1.82 21.17 10.18
C PHE A 157 3.19 21.28 10.86
N THR A 158 3.93 22.36 10.58
CA THR A 158 5.28 22.59 11.13
C THR A 158 5.34 23.62 12.25
N TRP A 159 4.21 24.23 12.63
CA TRP A 159 4.19 25.42 13.49
C TRP A 159 4.40 25.15 14.98
N ILE A 160 4.16 23.91 15.44
CA ILE A 160 4.27 23.54 16.86
C ILE A 160 5.20 22.35 17.03
N GLY A 161 6.30 22.58 17.76
CA GLY A 161 7.26 21.54 18.13
C GLY A 161 8.07 20.99 16.96
N THR A 162 8.67 19.82 17.15
CA THR A 162 9.53 19.15 16.17
C THR A 162 8.88 17.89 15.58
N ASN A 163 7.62 17.60 15.94
CA ASN A 163 6.96 16.32 15.66
C ASN A 163 7.05 15.90 14.18
N GLN A 164 6.72 16.79 13.24
CA GLN A 164 6.80 16.45 11.81
C GLN A 164 8.20 16.05 11.35
N ALA A 165 9.23 16.79 11.80
CA ALA A 165 10.62 16.47 11.48
C ALA A 165 11.06 15.17 12.16
N ASP A 166 10.65 14.94 13.41
CA ASP A 166 10.99 13.75 14.18
C ASP A 166 10.31 12.49 13.63
N VAL A 167 9.05 12.58 13.20
CA VAL A 167 8.33 11.49 12.51
C VAL A 167 9.00 11.18 11.17
N ARG A 168 9.32 12.20 10.36
CA ARG A 168 10.07 12.01 9.12
C ARG A 168 11.40 11.30 9.39
N ASN A 169 12.18 11.78 10.37
CA ASN A 169 13.49 11.22 10.69
C ASN A 169 13.38 9.79 11.27
N GLY A 170 12.38 9.53 12.11
CA GLY A 170 12.08 8.20 12.63
C GLY A 170 11.72 7.22 11.51
N PHE A 171 10.89 7.64 10.56
CA PHE A 171 10.58 6.85 9.37
C PHE A 171 11.81 6.58 8.50
N LEU A 172 12.64 7.60 8.23
CA LEU A 172 13.89 7.44 7.48
C LEU A 172 14.85 6.46 8.16
N SER A 173 14.93 6.51 9.50
CA SER A 173 15.70 5.58 10.32
C SER A 173 15.14 4.15 10.25
N PHE A 174 13.82 4.00 10.30
CA PHE A 174 13.13 2.71 10.15
C PHE A 174 13.39 2.05 8.80
N LYS A 175 13.14 2.77 7.69
CA LYS A 175 13.28 2.17 6.36
C LYS A 175 14.76 1.91 6.01
N GLY A 176 15.68 2.71 6.56
CA GLY A 176 17.08 2.71 6.18
C GLY A 176 17.26 2.84 4.66
N ASN A 177 17.97 1.88 4.06
CA ASN A 177 18.18 1.80 2.62
C ASN A 177 17.12 0.97 1.87
N THR A 178 16.11 0.46 2.57
CA THR A 178 15.04 -0.31 1.94
C THR A 178 14.18 0.63 1.08
N PRO A 179 14.03 0.36 -0.23
CA PRO A 179 13.12 1.13 -1.06
C PRO A 179 11.68 0.99 -0.59
N VAL A 180 10.93 2.07 -0.73
CA VAL A 180 9.49 2.11 -0.46
C VAL A 180 8.81 2.34 -1.82
N ASP A 181 7.74 1.59 -2.09
CA ASP A 181 7.09 1.59 -3.40
C ASP A 181 6.17 2.79 -3.57
N LEU A 182 5.42 3.10 -2.50
CA LEU A 182 4.36 4.09 -2.50
C LEU A 182 4.40 4.93 -1.21
N TRP A 183 3.98 6.17 -1.32
CA TRP A 183 3.70 7.04 -0.19
C TRP A 183 2.29 7.63 -0.33
N ASN A 184 1.42 7.29 0.61
CA ASN A 184 0.07 7.82 0.67
C ASN A 184 0.02 8.98 1.66
N LEU A 185 -0.57 10.10 1.26
CA LEU A 185 -0.99 11.15 2.19
C LEU A 185 -2.47 11.00 2.46
N ILE A 186 -2.85 10.93 3.74
CA ILE A 186 -4.22 10.67 4.18
C ILE A 186 -4.93 11.93 4.70
N GLY A 187 -4.59 13.07 4.10
CA GLY A 187 -5.25 14.36 4.30
C GLY A 187 -4.46 15.35 5.16
N ASP A 188 -4.89 16.61 5.11
CA ASP A 188 -4.26 17.75 5.79
C ASP A 188 -2.78 17.89 5.44
N ASN A 189 -2.53 17.91 4.13
CA ASN A 189 -1.20 17.81 3.52
C ASN A 189 -0.39 19.09 3.67
N SER A 190 -1.07 20.24 3.72
CA SER A 190 -0.48 21.58 3.84
C SER A 190 -1.06 22.42 4.97
N TYR A 191 -2.12 21.94 5.61
CA TYR A 191 -2.91 22.57 6.66
C TYR A 191 -3.75 23.81 6.30
N GLU A 192 -3.18 24.84 5.71
CA GLU A 192 -3.97 26.03 5.37
C GLU A 192 -4.47 25.98 3.91
N GLY A 193 -3.91 25.09 3.09
CA GLY A 193 -4.40 24.78 1.73
C GLY A 193 -3.82 25.68 0.64
N GLU A 194 -3.24 26.85 0.98
CA GLU A 194 -2.62 27.73 -0.01
C GLU A 194 -1.31 27.15 -0.58
N ASP A 195 -0.98 27.53 -1.81
CA ASP A 195 0.23 27.10 -2.51
C ASP A 195 1.51 27.36 -1.70
N ALA A 196 1.58 28.51 -1.01
CA ALA A 196 2.71 28.85 -0.15
C ALA A 196 2.85 27.91 1.05
N HIS A 197 1.73 27.43 1.61
CA HIS A 197 1.74 26.49 2.73
C HIS A 197 2.13 25.09 2.28
N PHE A 198 1.74 24.66 1.07
CA PHE A 198 2.34 23.46 0.48
C PHE A 198 3.86 23.58 0.39
N GLN A 199 4.37 24.75 -0.05
CA GLN A 199 5.82 24.95 -0.14
C GLN A 199 6.50 24.84 1.24
N TYR A 200 5.98 25.57 2.23
CA TYR A 200 6.59 25.70 3.55
C TYR A 200 6.40 24.44 4.41
N ASN A 201 5.17 23.90 4.46
CA ASN A 201 4.81 22.81 5.36
C ASN A 201 5.06 21.41 4.77
N PHE A 202 5.08 21.25 3.43
CA PHE A 202 5.20 19.94 2.80
C PHE A 202 6.48 19.79 1.96
N PHE A 203 6.67 20.63 0.95
CA PHE A 203 7.82 20.49 0.05
C PHE A 203 9.15 20.79 0.74
N THR A 204 9.20 21.77 1.63
CA THR A 204 10.43 22.10 2.36
C THR A 204 10.86 20.98 3.32
N PRO A 205 9.96 20.38 4.14
CA PRO A 205 10.36 19.30 5.05
C PRO A 205 10.62 17.97 4.35
N PHE A 206 9.91 17.63 3.27
CA PHE A 206 10.00 16.29 2.66
C PHE A 206 10.77 16.24 1.34
N GLY A 207 11.00 17.38 0.69
CA GLY A 207 11.69 17.51 -0.60
C GLY A 207 13.04 16.81 -0.65
N PRO A 208 13.97 17.10 0.27
CA PRO A 208 15.32 16.53 0.24
C PRO A 208 15.41 15.03 0.54
N THR A 209 14.32 14.37 0.99
CA THR A 209 14.40 13.01 1.55
C THR A 209 13.40 12.01 0.98
N LEU A 210 12.14 12.40 0.80
CA LEU A 210 11.06 11.48 0.38
C LEU A 210 10.55 11.79 -1.04
N LEU A 211 10.36 13.07 -1.38
CA LEU A 211 9.67 13.42 -2.63
C LEU A 211 10.42 13.00 -3.89
N ARG A 212 11.74 12.90 -3.84
CA ARG A 212 12.57 12.54 -5.00
C ARG A 212 12.46 11.06 -5.41
N ASN A 213 11.99 10.19 -4.52
CA ASN A 213 11.95 8.74 -4.79
C ASN A 213 10.74 7.97 -4.28
N GLN A 214 9.76 8.65 -3.72
CA GLN A 214 8.50 8.03 -3.32
C GLN A 214 7.39 8.40 -4.28
N MET A 215 6.78 7.37 -4.88
CA MET A 215 5.59 7.54 -5.71
C MET A 215 4.42 7.94 -4.82
N LEU A 216 3.98 9.20 -4.97
CA LEU A 216 3.08 9.83 -4.02
C LEU A 216 1.64 9.80 -4.53
N PHE A 217 0.72 9.40 -3.67
CA PHE A 217 -0.73 9.51 -3.86
C PHE A 217 -1.31 10.24 -2.65
N ALA A 218 -2.25 11.15 -2.86
CA ALA A 218 -2.76 11.99 -1.79
C ALA A 218 -4.29 12.04 -1.81
N VAL A 219 -4.88 12.37 -0.67
CA VAL A 219 -6.28 12.82 -0.50
C VAL A 219 -6.28 14.19 0.17
N PRO A 220 -7.21 15.10 -0.14
CA PRO A 220 -7.36 16.33 0.64
C PRO A 220 -8.04 16.04 1.99
N GLY A 221 -7.65 16.76 3.02
CA GLY A 221 -8.44 16.87 4.27
C GLY A 221 -9.18 18.22 4.36
N ASN A 222 -9.89 18.48 5.46
CA ASN A 222 -10.64 19.73 5.63
C ASN A 222 -9.74 20.97 5.57
N HIS A 223 -8.50 20.84 6.02
CA HIS A 223 -7.55 21.93 6.09
C HIS A 223 -6.92 22.24 4.71
N ASP A 224 -6.84 21.28 3.80
CA ASP A 224 -6.47 21.56 2.40
C ASP A 224 -7.55 22.41 1.68
N TYR A 225 -8.80 22.35 2.18
CA TYR A 225 -9.90 23.25 1.82
C TYR A 225 -10.00 24.49 2.73
N SER A 226 -8.99 24.75 3.57
CA SER A 226 -8.96 25.82 4.57
C SER A 226 -10.17 25.82 5.53
N ASN A 227 -10.81 24.66 5.74
CA ASN A 227 -12.08 24.52 6.46
C ASN A 227 -13.24 25.36 5.88
N ARG A 228 -13.19 25.72 4.59
CA ARG A 228 -14.13 26.64 3.97
C ARG A 228 -15.21 25.93 3.14
N PRO A 229 -16.50 26.12 3.45
CA PRO A 229 -17.59 25.53 2.67
C PRO A 229 -17.63 25.97 1.20
N ASP A 230 -17.22 27.21 0.89
CA ASP A 230 -17.16 27.69 -0.48
C ASP A 230 -16.04 27.02 -1.30
N LEU A 231 -14.92 26.65 -0.66
CA LEU A 231 -13.86 25.87 -1.29
C LEU A 231 -14.25 24.39 -1.42
N ALA A 232 -14.98 23.84 -0.45
CA ALA A 232 -15.55 22.49 -0.58
C ALA A 232 -16.49 22.36 -1.79
N ALA A 233 -17.32 23.39 -2.03
CA ALA A 233 -18.27 23.41 -3.14
C ALA A 233 -17.63 23.72 -4.50
N SER A 234 -16.68 24.66 -4.55
CA SER A 234 -16.02 25.04 -5.81
C SER A 234 -14.86 24.12 -6.20
N GLN A 235 -14.27 23.42 -5.23
CA GLN A 235 -13.00 22.67 -5.35
C GLN A 235 -11.83 23.50 -5.91
N ALA A 236 -11.91 24.83 -5.83
CA ALA A 236 -10.87 25.73 -6.33
C ALA A 236 -9.73 25.87 -5.31
N ILE A 237 -8.96 24.80 -5.11
CA ILE A 237 -7.85 24.73 -4.15
C ILE A 237 -6.53 24.38 -4.85
N PRO A 238 -5.38 24.94 -4.40
CA PRO A 238 -4.06 24.65 -4.96
C PRO A 238 -3.70 23.16 -5.02
N TYR A 239 -4.27 22.33 -4.14
CA TYR A 239 -4.06 20.89 -4.14
C TYR A 239 -4.21 20.24 -5.53
N TYR A 240 -5.25 20.61 -6.29
CA TYR A 240 -5.52 20.06 -7.63
C TYR A 240 -4.58 20.60 -8.71
N ASP A 241 -4.01 21.80 -8.51
CA ASP A 241 -2.98 22.33 -9.39
C ASP A 241 -1.61 21.71 -9.09
N ILE A 242 -1.37 21.26 -7.85
CA ILE A 242 -0.08 20.77 -7.34
C ILE A 242 0.11 19.28 -7.59
N PHE A 243 -0.93 18.47 -7.48
CA PHE A 243 -0.86 17.02 -7.67
C PHE A 243 -1.56 16.59 -8.96
N THR A 244 -1.19 15.42 -9.50
CA THR A 244 -1.80 14.88 -10.73
C THR A 244 -2.44 13.55 -10.41
N PHE A 245 -3.72 13.41 -10.76
CA PHE A 245 -4.53 12.26 -10.37
C PHE A 245 -5.11 11.50 -11.57
N PRO A 246 -5.41 10.20 -11.41
CA PRO A 246 -5.81 9.34 -12.52
C PRO A 246 -7.31 9.42 -12.83
N THR A 247 -7.72 10.57 -13.33
CA THR A 247 -9.14 10.85 -13.63
C THR A 247 -9.73 9.87 -14.66
N ASN A 248 -8.92 9.29 -15.55
CA ASN A 248 -9.35 8.32 -16.55
C ASN A 248 -8.99 6.87 -16.20
N GLY A 249 -8.64 6.58 -14.94
CA GLY A 249 -8.27 5.23 -14.50
C GLY A 249 -6.91 4.76 -15.06
N GLU A 250 -6.01 5.69 -15.38
CA GLU A 250 -4.73 5.43 -16.06
C GLU A 250 -3.77 4.52 -15.27
N VAL A 251 -4.01 4.40 -13.96
CA VAL A 251 -3.20 3.61 -13.01
C VAL A 251 -4.00 2.47 -12.36
N GLY A 252 -5.18 2.14 -12.90
CA GLY A 252 -6.04 1.07 -12.39
C GLY A 252 -7.36 1.55 -11.78
N GLY A 253 -8.28 0.60 -11.58
CA GLY A 253 -9.65 0.85 -11.14
C GLY A 253 -10.55 1.55 -12.17
N VAL A 254 -11.75 1.96 -11.74
CA VAL A 254 -12.76 2.56 -12.61
C VAL A 254 -12.49 4.06 -12.78
N PRO A 255 -12.54 4.62 -14.01
CA PRO A 255 -12.42 6.06 -14.23
C PRO A 255 -13.41 6.86 -13.38
N SER A 256 -12.90 7.78 -12.57
CA SER A 256 -13.74 8.68 -11.76
C SER A 256 -14.20 9.92 -12.52
N GLY A 257 -13.49 10.29 -13.59
CA GLY A 257 -13.70 11.51 -14.36
C GLY A 257 -13.35 12.78 -13.60
N THR A 258 -12.64 12.68 -12.47
CA THR A 258 -12.45 13.78 -11.53
C THR A 258 -11.19 13.58 -10.67
N GLU A 259 -10.58 14.66 -10.20
CA GLU A 259 -9.35 14.61 -9.38
C GLU A 259 -9.61 14.40 -7.89
N GLN A 260 -10.85 14.66 -7.45
CA GLN A 260 -11.31 14.66 -6.06
C GLN A 260 -11.32 13.26 -5.45
N TRP A 261 -11.58 12.22 -6.24
CA TRP A 261 -11.59 10.83 -5.79
C TRP A 261 -11.15 9.94 -6.94
N TYR A 262 -10.42 8.89 -6.61
CA TYR A 262 -9.86 7.98 -7.59
C TYR A 262 -9.42 6.67 -6.93
N SER A 263 -9.09 5.70 -7.76
CA SER A 263 -8.52 4.41 -7.36
C SER A 263 -7.27 4.13 -8.16
N TYR A 264 -6.45 3.20 -7.69
CA TYR A 264 -5.28 2.73 -8.43
C TYR A 264 -4.89 1.32 -8.01
N ASP A 265 -4.25 0.62 -8.92
CA ASP A 265 -3.74 -0.72 -8.70
C ASP A 265 -2.21 -0.70 -8.58
N TYR A 266 -1.69 -1.40 -7.57
CA TYR A 266 -0.25 -1.63 -7.44
C TYR A 266 0.00 -3.10 -7.11
N GLY A 267 0.40 -3.87 -8.13
CA GLY A 267 0.48 -5.33 -8.02
C GLY A 267 -0.89 -5.95 -7.66
N PRO A 268 -0.97 -6.77 -6.59
CA PRO A 268 -2.19 -7.44 -6.15
C PRO A 268 -3.07 -6.56 -5.23
N ILE A 269 -2.80 -5.25 -5.14
CA ILE A 269 -3.47 -4.32 -4.23
C ILE A 269 -4.27 -3.31 -5.03
N HIS A 270 -5.52 -3.11 -4.62
CA HIS A 270 -6.39 -2.04 -5.07
C HIS A 270 -6.50 -0.99 -3.97
N PHE A 271 -6.12 0.25 -4.29
CA PHE A 271 -6.24 1.39 -3.41
C PHE A 271 -7.40 2.28 -3.86
N VAL A 272 -8.17 2.78 -2.89
CA VAL A 272 -9.27 3.71 -3.14
C VAL A 272 -9.08 4.94 -2.26
N MET A 273 -9.10 6.11 -2.89
CA MET A 273 -9.02 7.42 -2.26
C MET A 273 -10.42 8.06 -2.26
N LEU A 274 -10.87 8.54 -1.09
CA LEU A 274 -12.16 9.23 -0.94
C LEU A 274 -11.98 10.62 -0.32
N ASP A 275 -12.48 11.65 -1.02
CA ASP A 275 -12.60 13.00 -0.47
C ASP A 275 -13.88 13.11 0.37
N GLY A 276 -13.67 13.31 1.68
CA GLY A 276 -14.74 13.43 2.67
C GLY A 276 -15.17 14.85 3.01
N PHE A 277 -14.49 15.89 2.49
CA PHE A 277 -14.81 17.29 2.77
C PHE A 277 -15.47 17.99 1.59
N GLY A 278 -15.00 17.73 0.37
CA GLY A 278 -15.58 18.28 -0.85
C GLY A 278 -17.06 17.92 -1.01
N THR A 279 -17.83 18.83 -1.60
CA THR A 279 -19.27 18.66 -1.84
C THR A 279 -19.62 18.57 -3.31
N ARG A 280 -20.80 18.02 -3.62
CA ARG A 280 -21.42 18.08 -4.94
C ARG A 280 -22.84 18.61 -4.82
N THR A 281 -23.23 19.47 -5.76
CA THR A 281 -24.61 19.90 -5.91
C THR A 281 -25.49 18.76 -6.40
N ILE A 282 -26.44 18.31 -5.58
CA ILE A 282 -27.40 17.26 -5.90
C ILE A 282 -28.78 17.81 -5.56
N ASP A 283 -29.66 17.87 -6.54
CA ASP A 283 -31.00 18.47 -6.42
C ASP A 283 -30.97 19.90 -5.86
N GLY A 284 -29.96 20.68 -6.26
CA GLY A 284 -29.77 22.07 -5.83
C GLY A 284 -29.21 22.25 -4.42
N VAL A 285 -28.75 21.18 -3.76
CA VAL A 285 -28.16 21.22 -2.41
C VAL A 285 -26.73 20.68 -2.46
N GLU A 286 -25.80 21.39 -1.82
CA GLU A 286 -24.44 20.87 -1.61
C GLU A 286 -24.46 19.70 -0.63
N ARG A 287 -23.90 18.57 -1.05
CA ARG A 287 -23.87 17.33 -0.28
C ARG A 287 -22.45 16.77 -0.24
N LYS A 288 -22.01 16.34 0.93
CA LYS A 288 -20.82 15.50 1.09
C LYS A 288 -21.16 14.05 0.75
N LEU A 289 -20.15 13.17 0.62
CA LEU A 289 -20.40 11.79 0.19
C LEU A 289 -21.37 11.01 1.13
N TYR A 290 -21.35 11.32 2.42
CA TYR A 290 -22.19 10.64 3.42
C TYR A 290 -23.59 11.25 3.56
N ASP A 291 -23.89 12.38 2.90
CA ASP A 291 -25.23 12.97 2.93
C ASP A 291 -26.22 12.24 2.03
N ASP A 292 -25.75 11.68 0.90
CA ASP A 292 -26.55 10.93 -0.06
C ASP A 292 -25.77 9.75 -0.64
N THR A 293 -25.99 8.55 -0.12
CA THR A 293 -25.34 7.33 -0.63
C THR A 293 -26.00 6.76 -1.88
N THR A 294 -27.05 7.38 -2.39
CA THR A 294 -27.80 6.94 -3.57
C THR A 294 -27.45 7.76 -4.80
N SER A 295 -27.37 9.08 -4.72
CA SER A 295 -27.16 9.91 -5.92
C SER A 295 -25.80 10.58 -5.96
N HIS A 296 -25.04 10.56 -4.86
CA HIS A 296 -23.74 11.21 -4.85
C HIS A 296 -22.76 10.53 -5.82
N PRO A 297 -22.16 11.27 -6.77
CA PRO A 297 -21.36 10.68 -7.84
C PRO A 297 -20.15 9.91 -7.29
N GLN A 298 -19.51 10.41 -6.23
CA GLN A 298 -18.43 9.68 -5.54
C GLN A 298 -18.91 8.33 -4.98
N VAL A 299 -20.13 8.24 -4.42
CA VAL A 299 -20.63 6.98 -3.85
C VAL A 299 -21.06 5.99 -4.94
N GLN A 300 -21.65 6.49 -6.03
CA GLN A 300 -21.98 5.67 -7.19
C GLN A 300 -20.72 5.10 -7.86
N TRP A 301 -19.71 5.95 -8.04
CA TRP A 301 -18.39 5.53 -8.51
C TRP A 301 -17.75 4.51 -7.56
N LEU A 302 -17.70 4.78 -6.24
CA LEU A 302 -17.13 3.87 -5.24
C LEU A 302 -17.76 2.47 -5.30
N LYS A 303 -19.10 2.40 -5.42
CA LYS A 303 -19.80 1.12 -5.54
C LYS A 303 -19.43 0.39 -6.84
N ALA A 304 -19.30 1.10 -7.95
CA ALA A 304 -18.92 0.53 -9.24
C ALA A 304 -17.47 0.03 -9.23
N ASP A 305 -16.56 0.83 -8.68
CA ASP A 305 -15.14 0.52 -8.55
C ASP A 305 -14.89 -0.71 -7.67
N LEU A 306 -15.44 -0.72 -6.46
CA LEU A 306 -15.35 -1.88 -5.56
C LEU A 306 -16.03 -3.14 -6.14
N ALA A 307 -17.10 -2.99 -6.92
CA ALA A 307 -17.73 -4.10 -7.62
C ALA A 307 -16.81 -4.67 -8.73
N ALA A 308 -16.12 -3.81 -9.48
CA ALA A 308 -15.22 -4.19 -10.57
C ALA A 308 -13.87 -4.75 -10.10
N ASN A 309 -13.41 -4.38 -8.89
CA ASN A 309 -12.12 -4.76 -8.35
C ASN A 309 -11.92 -6.29 -8.27
N THR A 310 -10.84 -6.85 -8.82
CA THR A 310 -10.51 -8.29 -8.68
C THR A 310 -9.21 -8.54 -7.92
N LYS A 311 -8.65 -7.50 -7.30
CA LYS A 311 -7.39 -7.60 -6.56
C LYS A 311 -7.59 -8.30 -5.23
N LYS A 312 -6.51 -8.92 -4.75
CA LYS A 312 -6.54 -9.69 -3.50
C LYS A 312 -6.69 -8.77 -2.29
N TRP A 313 -6.06 -7.61 -2.31
CA TRP A 313 -6.08 -6.64 -1.22
C TRP A 313 -6.84 -5.39 -1.64
N THR A 314 -7.71 -4.91 -0.76
CA THR A 314 -8.42 -3.64 -0.96
C THR A 314 -8.18 -2.74 0.25
N ILE A 315 -7.51 -1.61 0.00
CA ILE A 315 -7.18 -0.62 1.02
C ILE A 315 -7.84 0.69 0.64
N VAL A 316 -8.68 1.21 1.52
CA VAL A 316 -9.31 2.51 1.35
C VAL A 316 -8.60 3.51 2.25
N TYR A 317 -8.47 4.75 1.80
CA TYR A 317 -8.05 5.84 2.67
C TYR A 317 -8.82 7.12 2.38
N GLN A 318 -9.11 7.83 3.45
CA GLN A 318 -9.84 9.10 3.47
C GLN A 318 -9.33 9.91 4.65
N HIS A 319 -9.72 11.18 4.77
CA HIS A 319 -9.26 11.98 5.91
C HIS A 319 -10.02 11.69 7.21
N PHE A 320 -11.36 11.61 7.17
CA PHE A 320 -12.20 11.57 8.36
C PHE A 320 -12.43 10.16 8.94
N PRO A 321 -12.09 9.92 10.23
CA PRO A 321 -12.23 8.61 10.84
C PRO A 321 -13.65 8.30 11.31
N ALA A 322 -14.20 7.15 10.89
CA ALA A 322 -15.50 6.67 11.34
C ALA A 322 -15.55 6.26 12.84
N TYR A 323 -14.37 5.96 13.41
CA TYR A 323 -14.20 5.63 14.82
C TYR A 323 -13.00 6.41 15.35
N SER A 324 -13.22 7.29 16.32
CA SER A 324 -12.14 7.98 17.03
C SER A 324 -12.63 8.58 18.35
N GLN A 325 -11.76 8.56 19.36
CA GLN A 325 -11.88 9.39 20.57
C GLN A 325 -10.53 10.06 20.91
N GLY A 326 -9.82 10.50 19.88
CA GLY A 326 -8.57 11.26 20.00
C GLY A 326 -8.83 12.75 20.14
N SER A 327 -8.27 13.56 19.24
CA SER A 327 -8.62 14.99 19.15
C SER A 327 -10.01 15.23 18.55
N HIS A 328 -10.56 14.23 17.87
CA HIS A 328 -11.92 14.19 17.36
C HIS A 328 -12.72 13.05 18.01
N ASN A 329 -14.05 13.21 18.06
CA ASN A 329 -14.95 12.30 18.76
C ASN A 329 -16.09 11.84 17.83
N SER A 330 -15.98 10.58 17.39
CA SER A 330 -16.95 9.92 16.51
C SER A 330 -18.30 9.59 17.17
N GLU A 331 -18.52 10.00 18.43
CA GLU A 331 -19.83 9.90 19.09
C GLU A 331 -20.60 11.22 19.09
N THR A 332 -19.93 12.34 18.85
CA THR A 332 -20.54 13.68 18.94
C THR A 332 -20.44 14.49 17.65
N GLU A 333 -19.47 14.18 16.79
CA GLU A 333 -19.30 14.86 15.49
C GLU A 333 -20.16 14.18 14.42
N ALA A 334 -21.14 14.94 13.90
CA ALA A 334 -22.15 14.42 12.98
C ALA A 334 -21.55 13.82 11.70
N ASP A 335 -20.46 14.41 11.19
CA ASP A 335 -19.77 13.98 9.99
C ASP A 335 -19.16 12.58 10.17
N LEU A 336 -18.45 12.35 11.29
CA LEU A 336 -17.82 11.06 11.61
C LEU A 336 -18.88 9.97 11.87
N VAL A 337 -19.96 10.34 12.57
CA VAL A 337 -21.13 9.47 12.79
C VAL A 337 -21.77 9.09 11.46
N ALA A 338 -21.93 10.03 10.52
CA ALA A 338 -22.54 9.77 9.22
C ALA A 338 -21.66 8.86 8.36
N ILE A 339 -20.34 9.03 8.36
CA ILE A 339 -19.40 8.11 7.69
C ILE A 339 -19.57 6.69 8.23
N ARG A 340 -19.55 6.53 9.57
CA ARG A 340 -19.78 5.23 10.22
C ARG A 340 -21.11 4.61 9.82
N GLN A 341 -22.17 5.40 9.79
CA GLN A 341 -23.53 4.90 9.53
C GLN A 341 -23.80 4.58 8.07
N ARG A 342 -23.13 5.26 7.13
CA ARG A 342 -23.56 5.30 5.73
C ARG A 342 -22.48 4.86 4.74
N ILE A 343 -21.20 5.09 5.04
CA ILE A 343 -20.07 4.72 4.16
C ILE A 343 -19.47 3.37 4.55
N ASN A 344 -19.19 3.13 5.83
CA ASN A 344 -18.66 1.84 6.30
C ASN A 344 -19.49 0.62 5.83
N PRO A 345 -20.85 0.65 5.80
CA PRO A 345 -21.63 -0.46 5.28
C PRO A 345 -21.33 -0.81 3.82
N ILE A 346 -20.91 0.17 3.01
CA ILE A 346 -20.51 -0.06 1.61
C ILE A 346 -19.15 -0.74 1.59
N LEU A 347 -18.17 -0.19 2.31
CA LEU A 347 -16.79 -0.69 2.35
C LEU A 347 -16.74 -2.15 2.85
N GLU A 348 -17.39 -2.43 3.98
CA GLU A 348 -17.43 -3.77 4.58
C GLU A 348 -18.13 -4.80 3.67
N ARG A 349 -19.20 -4.40 2.97
CA ARG A 349 -19.94 -5.30 2.06
C ARG A 349 -19.07 -5.79 0.90
N TYR A 350 -18.17 -4.94 0.41
CA TYR A 350 -17.24 -5.30 -0.66
C TYR A 350 -15.95 -5.95 -0.17
N GLY A 351 -15.82 -6.19 1.15
CA GLY A 351 -14.67 -6.88 1.72
C GLY A 351 -13.40 -6.03 1.76
N VAL A 352 -13.53 -4.72 1.98
CA VAL A 352 -12.38 -3.84 2.24
C VAL A 352 -11.60 -4.35 3.46
N ASP A 353 -10.28 -4.46 3.33
CA ASP A 353 -9.43 -5.05 4.37
C ASP A 353 -9.03 -4.03 5.43
N LEU A 354 -8.69 -2.83 4.96
CA LEU A 354 -8.09 -1.77 5.76
C LEU A 354 -8.60 -0.41 5.31
N VAL A 355 -9.00 0.42 6.26
CA VAL A 355 -9.35 1.83 6.05
C VAL A 355 -8.38 2.69 6.84
N LEU A 356 -7.62 3.55 6.17
CA LEU A 356 -6.69 4.50 6.78
C LEU A 356 -7.31 5.89 6.85
N ASN A 357 -7.16 6.57 7.98
CA ASN A 357 -7.71 7.89 8.25
C ASN A 357 -6.71 8.80 8.95
N GLY A 358 -6.86 10.11 8.80
CA GLY A 358 -6.13 11.15 9.53
C GLY A 358 -7.06 11.86 10.51
N HIS A 359 -7.00 13.20 10.52
CA HIS A 359 -7.90 14.15 11.18
C HIS A 359 -7.82 14.16 12.71
N SER A 360 -7.97 12.99 13.34
CA SER A 360 -7.62 12.86 14.74
C SER A 360 -6.10 12.75 14.88
N HIS A 361 -5.53 13.65 15.67
CA HIS A 361 -4.09 13.85 15.81
C HIS A 361 -3.44 12.86 16.77
N ASP A 362 -3.69 11.57 16.54
CA ASP A 362 -3.21 10.45 17.32
C ASP A 362 -3.07 9.20 16.44
N TYR A 363 -2.82 8.05 17.08
CA TYR A 363 -2.92 6.75 16.44
C TYR A 363 -3.95 5.89 17.15
N GLU A 364 -4.86 5.31 16.39
CA GLU A 364 -5.87 4.39 16.87
C GLU A 364 -6.04 3.24 15.87
N ARG A 365 -6.12 2.00 16.36
CA ARG A 365 -6.38 0.82 15.53
C ARG A 365 -7.53 0.02 16.10
N SER A 366 -8.55 -0.21 15.29
CA SER A 366 -9.68 -1.03 15.65
C SER A 366 -9.37 -2.53 15.65
N TRP A 367 -10.24 -3.32 16.28
CA TRP A 367 -10.41 -4.73 15.90
C TRP A 367 -10.81 -4.81 14.41
N PRO A 368 -10.79 -5.98 13.76
CA PRO A 368 -11.46 -6.11 12.47
C PRO A 368 -12.98 -6.07 12.68
N ILE A 369 -13.62 -5.02 12.17
CA ILE A 369 -15.02 -4.68 12.45
C ILE A 369 -15.93 -5.03 11.29
N HIS A 370 -17.12 -5.52 11.63
CA HIS A 370 -18.24 -5.58 10.71
C HIS A 370 -19.54 -5.17 11.43
N ASP A 371 -20.47 -4.59 10.68
CA ASP A 371 -21.85 -4.33 11.11
C ASP A 371 -22.01 -3.41 12.34
N HIS A 372 -20.94 -2.73 12.79
CA HIS A 372 -21.02 -1.76 13.90
C HIS A 372 -21.24 -0.33 13.38
N TYR A 373 -22.49 0.04 13.18
CA TYR A 373 -22.84 1.38 12.68
C TYR A 373 -23.47 2.29 13.75
N GLY A 374 -23.82 1.71 14.90
CA GLY A 374 -24.43 2.39 16.04
C GLY A 374 -23.43 3.13 16.94
N PRO A 375 -23.90 3.69 18.06
CA PRO A 375 -23.04 4.30 19.08
C PRO A 375 -22.09 3.28 19.72
N MET A 376 -20.99 3.75 20.29
CA MET A 376 -19.99 2.88 20.92
C MET A 376 -20.51 2.01 22.08
N SER A 377 -21.67 2.37 22.66
CA SER A 377 -22.35 1.56 23.68
C SER A 377 -22.80 0.21 23.15
N ASP A 378 -23.13 0.12 21.86
CA ASP A 378 -23.55 -1.13 21.23
C ASP A 378 -22.37 -2.11 21.21
N PHE A 379 -21.19 -1.64 20.77
CA PHE A 379 -19.95 -2.42 20.87
C PHE A 379 -19.67 -2.85 22.30
N THR A 380 -19.74 -1.93 23.25
CA THR A 380 -19.44 -2.20 24.67
C THR A 380 -20.36 -3.29 25.23
N SER A 381 -21.63 -3.30 24.83
CA SER A 381 -22.61 -4.29 25.28
C SER A 381 -22.39 -5.68 24.67
N ASN A 382 -21.93 -5.76 23.42
CA ASN A 382 -21.73 -7.03 22.72
C ASN A 382 -20.57 -6.98 21.71
N PRO A 383 -19.30 -6.97 22.17
CA PRO A 383 -18.15 -6.82 21.27
C PRO A 383 -17.99 -7.95 20.26
N SER A 384 -18.48 -9.16 20.53
CA SER A 384 -18.35 -10.31 19.63
C SER A 384 -19.33 -10.28 18.45
N ALA A 385 -20.41 -9.51 18.54
CA ALA A 385 -21.34 -9.34 17.42
C ALA A 385 -20.76 -8.51 16.26
N TYR A 386 -19.69 -7.76 16.54
CA TYR A 386 -19.12 -6.78 15.62
C TYR A 386 -17.68 -7.08 15.20
N ARG A 387 -17.08 -8.15 15.72
CA ARG A 387 -15.70 -8.56 15.43
C ARG A 387 -15.70 -9.79 14.53
N PHE A 388 -14.92 -9.74 13.45
CA PHE A 388 -14.73 -10.90 12.57
C PHE A 388 -13.27 -11.07 12.17
N PRO A 389 -12.67 -12.26 12.30
CA PRO A 389 -13.23 -13.46 12.94
C PRO A 389 -13.54 -13.21 14.43
N GLN A 390 -14.50 -13.96 14.98
CA GLN A 390 -14.95 -13.85 16.38
C GLN A 390 -13.91 -14.43 17.35
N HIS A 391 -12.73 -13.82 17.41
CA HIS A 391 -11.65 -14.20 18.32
C HIS A 391 -11.04 -12.96 18.98
N ASN A 392 -10.41 -13.15 20.14
CA ASN A 392 -9.78 -12.06 20.89
C ASN A 392 -8.33 -11.78 20.49
N SER A 393 -7.91 -12.16 19.27
CA SER A 393 -6.54 -11.91 18.84
C SER A 393 -6.25 -10.43 18.57
N THR A 394 -5.20 -9.89 19.17
CA THR A 394 -4.74 -8.51 18.93
C THR A 394 -4.13 -8.30 17.54
N GLY A 395 -3.86 -9.38 16.81
CA GLY A 395 -3.25 -9.35 15.48
C GLY A 395 -1.74 -9.07 15.47
N ARG A 396 -1.12 -8.78 16.63
CA ARG A 396 0.28 -8.31 16.71
C ARG A 396 1.32 -9.25 16.10
N TYR A 397 1.01 -10.53 16.09
CA TYR A 397 1.80 -11.63 15.54
C TYR A 397 3.28 -11.58 15.96
N ASP A 398 3.49 -11.42 17.27
CA ASP A 398 4.80 -11.27 17.91
C ASP A 398 5.10 -12.38 18.93
N GLY A 399 4.30 -13.44 18.93
CA GLY A 399 4.41 -14.58 19.86
C GLY A 399 3.83 -14.32 21.25
N SER A 400 3.30 -13.12 21.53
CA SER A 400 2.57 -12.87 22.77
C SER A 400 1.21 -13.58 22.80
N ALA A 401 0.67 -13.83 23.99
CA ALA A 401 -0.61 -14.52 24.13
C ALA A 401 -1.76 -13.76 23.44
N GLY A 402 -2.57 -14.47 22.65
CA GLY A 402 -3.69 -13.85 21.92
C GLY A 402 -3.23 -12.84 20.85
N SER A 403 -2.13 -13.14 20.15
CA SER A 403 -1.57 -12.26 19.12
C SER A 403 -1.59 -12.83 17.70
N CYS A 404 -2.21 -14.00 17.47
CA CYS A 404 -2.35 -14.59 16.13
C CYS A 404 -2.84 -13.60 15.05
N PRO A 405 -2.42 -13.76 13.79
CA PRO A 405 -2.81 -12.82 12.75
C PRO A 405 -4.33 -12.86 12.53
N TYR A 406 -4.87 -11.79 11.99
CA TYR A 406 -6.26 -11.79 11.53
C TYR A 406 -6.37 -12.69 10.29
N VAL A 407 -7.07 -13.81 10.41
CA VAL A 407 -7.29 -14.74 9.28
C VAL A 407 -8.58 -14.36 8.56
N THR A 408 -8.45 -14.02 7.28
CA THR A 408 -9.54 -13.58 6.40
C THR A 408 -9.49 -14.32 5.06
N THR A 409 -10.30 -13.92 4.08
CA THR A 409 -10.36 -14.53 2.74
C THR A 409 -10.19 -13.47 1.65
N SER A 410 -9.91 -13.90 0.43
CA SER A 410 -9.98 -13.04 -0.76
C SER A 410 -11.41 -12.89 -1.33
N GLU A 411 -12.41 -13.57 -0.76
CA GLU A 411 -13.80 -13.40 -1.18
C GLU A 411 -14.35 -12.03 -0.79
N LYS A 412 -15.16 -11.43 -1.68
CA LYS A 412 -15.85 -10.17 -1.42
C LYS A 412 -17.05 -10.38 -0.49
N ARG A 413 -16.79 -10.37 0.81
CA ARG A 413 -17.83 -10.47 1.85
C ARG A 413 -17.39 -9.74 3.11
N LYS A 414 -18.36 -9.52 4.02
CA LYS A 414 -18.07 -8.99 5.36
C LYS A 414 -17.23 -9.99 6.13
N GLN A 415 -15.98 -9.63 6.39
CA GLN A 415 -15.01 -10.47 7.08
C GLN A 415 -14.10 -9.67 8.02
N GLY A 416 -14.61 -8.54 8.52
CA GLY A 416 -13.87 -7.64 9.39
C GLY A 416 -12.95 -6.70 8.62
N THR A 417 -13.26 -5.41 8.65
CA THR A 417 -12.40 -4.34 8.15
C THR A 417 -11.64 -3.73 9.32
N VAL A 418 -10.32 -3.59 9.20
CA VAL A 418 -9.54 -2.85 10.20
C VAL A 418 -9.59 -1.36 9.87
N TYR A 419 -9.96 -0.53 10.84
CA TYR A 419 -9.95 0.92 10.73
C TYR A 419 -8.76 1.45 11.52
N VAL A 420 -7.93 2.26 10.87
CA VAL A 420 -6.75 2.90 11.48
C VAL A 420 -6.88 4.41 11.35
N VAL A 421 -6.68 5.09 12.47
CA VAL A 421 -6.39 6.52 12.55
C VAL A 421 -4.87 6.65 12.68
N SER A 422 -4.25 7.43 11.81
CA SER A 422 -2.81 7.72 11.83
C SER A 422 -2.55 9.18 11.46
N GLY A 423 -3.25 10.10 12.12
CA GLY A 423 -3.23 11.54 11.85
C GLY A 423 -2.18 12.32 12.64
N SER A 424 -1.08 11.67 13.04
CA SER A 424 -0.07 12.25 13.94
C SER A 424 1.30 12.45 13.30
N ALA A 425 1.37 12.51 11.96
CA ALA A 425 2.64 12.60 11.24
C ALA A 425 3.22 14.02 11.18
N GLY A 426 2.43 15.04 11.49
CA GLY A 426 2.87 16.42 11.64
C GLY A 426 2.12 17.11 12.76
N ALA A 427 0.84 17.41 12.53
CA ALA A 427 -0.05 17.93 13.55
C ALA A 427 -0.21 16.92 14.67
N PHE A 428 0.02 17.37 15.90
CA PHE A 428 0.01 16.49 17.05
C PHE A 428 -0.27 17.27 18.32
N ASN A 429 -1.31 16.85 19.05
CA ASN A 429 -1.72 17.45 20.31
C ASN A 429 -1.73 16.37 21.40
N PRO A 430 -0.57 16.09 22.05
CA PRO A 430 -0.47 15.02 23.01
C PRO A 430 -1.51 15.16 24.12
N ASN A 431 -2.40 14.18 24.24
CA ASN A 431 -3.46 14.21 25.25
C ASN A 431 -3.79 12.81 25.77
N PRO A 432 -3.23 12.40 26.92
CA PRO A 432 -3.48 11.07 27.48
C PRO A 432 -4.86 10.95 28.16
N THR A 433 -5.63 12.03 28.28
CA THR A 433 -6.79 12.09 29.17
C THR A 433 -8.11 11.54 28.60
N PRO A 434 -8.50 11.75 27.33
CA PRO A 434 -9.76 11.23 26.81
C PRO A 434 -9.79 9.70 26.79
N ASN A 435 -10.95 9.12 27.09
CA ASN A 435 -11.19 7.70 26.96
C ASN A 435 -10.87 7.21 25.54
N THR A 436 -10.47 5.95 25.41
CA THR A 436 -10.26 5.31 24.12
C THR A 436 -11.58 4.75 23.61
N HIS A 437 -11.87 4.91 22.32
CA HIS A 437 -13.05 4.29 21.72
C HIS A 437 -12.97 2.76 21.94
N PRO A 438 -14.00 2.08 22.48
CA PRO A 438 -13.92 0.68 22.93
C PRO A 438 -13.64 -0.32 21.79
N ILE A 439 -13.85 0.11 20.56
CA ILE A 439 -13.53 -0.64 19.34
C ILE A 439 -12.01 -0.73 19.06
N MET A 440 -11.20 0.09 19.72
CA MET A 440 -9.76 0.14 19.50
C MET A 440 -9.06 -0.98 20.25
N VAL A 441 -8.23 -1.75 19.53
CA VAL A 441 -7.26 -2.69 20.11
C VAL A 441 -6.09 -1.91 20.70
N LYS A 442 -5.70 -0.81 20.03
CA LYS A 442 -4.56 0.01 20.41
C LYS A 442 -4.84 1.47 20.13
N THR A 443 -4.39 2.31 21.04
CA THR A 443 -4.38 3.77 20.91
C THR A 443 -3.03 4.30 21.41
N GLU A 444 -2.50 5.33 20.77
CA GLU A 444 -1.33 6.11 21.16
C GLU A 444 -1.66 7.59 20.99
N LYS A 445 -1.66 8.35 22.10
CA LYS A 445 -2.04 9.78 22.12
C LYS A 445 -0.91 10.70 22.58
N VAL A 446 0.29 10.17 22.80
CA VAL A 446 1.41 10.90 23.42
C VAL A 446 2.63 10.96 22.51
N ILE A 447 2.78 10.01 21.59
CA ILE A 447 3.88 9.99 20.62
C ILE A 447 3.35 9.92 19.19
N GLY A 448 3.66 10.94 18.38
CA GLY A 448 3.31 10.97 16.96
C GLY A 448 4.11 9.96 16.13
N GLY A 449 3.60 9.63 14.94
CA GLY A 449 4.24 8.63 14.11
C GLY A 449 3.75 8.60 12.67
N SER A 450 4.32 7.66 11.93
CA SER A 450 3.90 7.33 10.57
C SER A 450 3.43 5.89 10.49
N PHE A 451 2.60 5.58 9.51
CA PHE A 451 2.09 4.23 9.30
C PHE A 451 2.76 3.58 8.11
N PHE A 452 3.02 2.27 8.20
CA PHE A 452 3.74 1.53 7.18
C PHE A 452 3.14 0.15 6.96
N LEU A 453 3.02 -0.21 5.69
CA LEU A 453 2.45 -1.46 5.23
C LEU A 453 3.48 -2.26 4.43
N GLU A 454 3.51 -3.55 4.67
CA GLU A 454 4.21 -4.54 3.87
C GLU A 454 3.22 -5.60 3.40
N ILE A 455 2.99 -5.71 2.10
CA ILE A 455 2.08 -6.69 1.51
C ILE A 455 2.89 -7.66 0.66
N GLU A 456 2.77 -8.95 0.94
CA GLU A 456 3.44 -10.03 0.21
C GLU A 456 2.45 -11.17 -0.03
N ASP A 457 2.06 -11.38 -1.29
CA ASP A 457 1.02 -12.33 -1.70
C ASP A 457 -0.27 -12.23 -0.86
N ASN A 458 -0.49 -13.15 0.08
CA ASN A 458 -1.66 -13.22 0.95
C ASN A 458 -1.36 -12.84 2.41
N ARG A 459 -0.26 -12.14 2.66
CA ARG A 459 0.09 -11.56 3.96
C ARG A 459 0.21 -10.04 3.87
N LEU A 460 -0.41 -9.34 4.80
CA LEU A 460 -0.23 -7.91 5.05
C LEU A 460 0.29 -7.74 6.48
N ASP A 461 1.45 -7.12 6.62
CA ASP A 461 2.01 -6.66 7.90
C ASP A 461 1.95 -5.14 7.97
N ALA A 462 1.43 -4.61 9.07
CA ALA A 462 1.26 -3.18 9.29
C ALA A 462 2.01 -2.74 10.55
N LYS A 463 2.56 -1.53 10.55
CA LYS A 463 3.37 -0.98 11.65
C LYS A 463 3.05 0.50 11.86
N PHE A 464 2.89 0.90 13.12
CA PHE A 464 2.95 2.30 13.53
C PHE A 464 4.34 2.62 14.03
N ILE A 465 5.03 3.49 13.30
CA ILE A 465 6.41 3.89 13.53
C ILE A 465 6.39 5.20 14.32
N GLN A 466 6.58 5.09 15.63
CA GLN A 466 6.66 6.22 16.53
C GLN A 466 8.00 6.94 16.36
N ASN A 467 7.95 8.27 16.41
CA ASN A 467 9.17 9.04 16.53
C ASN A 467 9.79 8.82 17.92
N ASN A 468 11.10 8.53 17.95
CA ASN A 468 11.86 8.42 19.20
C ASN A 468 13.29 8.90 18.94
N PRO A 469 13.52 10.22 18.82
CA PRO A 469 14.79 10.78 18.39
C PRO A 469 15.98 10.22 19.20
N PRO A 470 17.10 9.83 18.55
CA PRO A 470 17.40 10.03 17.12
C PRO A 470 16.85 8.93 16.19
N GLY A 471 16.09 7.97 16.69
CA GLY A 471 15.57 6.83 15.93
C GLY A 471 14.05 6.72 15.95
N TYR A 472 13.57 5.50 16.08
CA TYR A 472 12.16 5.15 16.06
C TYR A 472 11.87 4.00 17.02
N VAL A 473 10.58 3.80 17.31
CA VAL A 473 10.05 2.62 17.98
C VAL A 473 8.86 2.10 17.20
N ILE A 474 8.67 0.78 17.13
CA ILE A 474 7.43 0.20 16.64
C ILE A 474 6.41 0.24 17.78
N GLY A 475 5.55 1.26 17.77
CA GLY A 475 4.55 1.49 18.81
C GLY A 475 3.38 0.51 18.76
N ASP A 476 3.10 0.01 17.57
CA ASP A 476 2.11 -1.03 17.30
C ASP A 476 2.45 -1.75 15.99
N GLN A 477 1.99 -2.99 15.89
CA GLN A 477 2.04 -3.76 14.65
C GLN A 477 0.89 -4.75 14.61
N PHE A 478 0.51 -5.18 13.42
CA PHE A 478 -0.43 -6.28 13.24
C PHE A 478 -0.28 -6.96 11.88
N THR A 479 -0.77 -8.18 11.77
CA THR A 479 -0.75 -8.99 10.55
C THR A 479 -2.15 -9.45 10.17
N ILE A 480 -2.50 -9.34 8.89
CA ILE A 480 -3.67 -9.96 8.26
C ILE A 480 -3.17 -11.02 7.27
N MET A 481 -3.75 -12.22 7.31
CA MET A 481 -3.45 -13.31 6.38
C MET A 481 -4.73 -13.79 5.69
N LYS A 482 -4.71 -13.83 4.35
CA LYS A 482 -5.84 -14.26 3.52
C LYS A 482 -5.72 -15.69 3.06
N ASP A 483 -6.83 -16.40 3.11
CA ASP A 483 -6.97 -17.74 2.57
C ASP A 483 -5.91 -18.73 3.08
N VAL A 484 -5.62 -18.66 4.38
CA VAL A 484 -4.69 -19.56 5.08
C VAL A 484 -5.45 -20.58 5.93
N THR A 485 -4.74 -21.50 6.57
CA THR A 485 -5.33 -22.55 7.41
C THR A 485 -6.23 -23.49 6.61
N ARG A 486 -5.69 -23.94 5.47
CA ARG A 486 -6.40 -24.74 4.47
C ARG A 486 -6.26 -26.23 4.74
N THR A 487 -7.32 -26.98 4.45
CA THR A 487 -7.23 -28.44 4.29
C THR A 487 -7.28 -28.77 2.81
N THR A 488 -6.28 -29.49 2.29
CA THR A 488 -6.19 -29.89 0.88
C THR A 488 -6.05 -31.39 0.75
N THR A 489 -6.76 -32.01 -0.19
CA THR A 489 -6.68 -33.46 -0.45
C THR A 489 -5.88 -33.73 -1.72
N TYR A 490 -4.92 -34.66 -1.64
CA TYR A 490 -4.08 -35.10 -2.75
C TYR A 490 -4.29 -36.59 -3.01
N PRO A 491 -4.98 -36.97 -4.11
CA PRO A 491 -5.02 -38.36 -4.54
C PRO A 491 -3.70 -38.74 -5.21
N LEU A 492 -3.03 -39.79 -4.73
CA LEU A 492 -1.79 -40.31 -5.30
C LEU A 492 -1.85 -41.83 -5.47
N THR A 493 -1.01 -42.36 -6.35
CA THR A 493 -0.68 -43.79 -6.38
C THR A 493 0.48 -44.08 -5.43
N ALA A 494 0.55 -45.29 -4.87
CA ALA A 494 1.63 -45.67 -3.94
C ALA A 494 3.03 -45.40 -4.53
N GLY A 495 3.82 -44.56 -3.81
CA GLY A 495 5.18 -44.17 -4.20
C GLY A 495 5.26 -43.01 -5.20
N GLU A 496 4.12 -42.51 -5.69
CA GLU A 496 4.05 -41.28 -6.47
C GLU A 496 4.38 -40.06 -5.61
N SER A 497 5.09 -39.10 -6.19
CA SER A 497 5.50 -37.88 -5.48
C SER A 497 4.49 -36.75 -5.63
N ALA A 498 4.26 -36.00 -4.56
CA ALA A 498 3.58 -34.72 -4.59
C ALA A 498 4.38 -33.64 -3.86
N THR A 499 4.33 -32.41 -4.39
CA THR A 499 4.81 -31.22 -3.68
C THR A 499 3.65 -30.60 -2.90
N LEU A 500 3.77 -30.60 -1.58
CA LEU A 500 2.85 -29.93 -0.68
C LEU A 500 3.42 -28.55 -0.37
N THR A 501 2.62 -27.50 -0.49
CA THR A 501 3.07 -26.11 -0.31
C THR A 501 2.15 -25.40 0.67
N ALA A 502 2.73 -24.87 1.75
CA ALA A 502 2.01 -24.04 2.71
C ALA A 502 1.39 -22.81 2.03
N SER A 503 0.13 -22.55 2.32
CA SER A 503 -0.68 -21.47 1.79
C SER A 503 -0.24 -20.09 2.28
N TYR A 504 0.45 -20.01 3.42
CA TYR A 504 0.89 -18.77 4.04
C TYR A 504 2.39 -18.48 3.82
N ILE A 505 2.80 -17.23 4.08
CA ILE A 505 4.20 -16.79 4.08
C ILE A 505 4.66 -16.59 5.52
N GLY A 506 5.61 -17.38 5.98
CA GLY A 506 6.17 -17.30 7.32
C GLY A 506 7.20 -18.39 7.59
N ASP A 507 7.25 -18.83 8.85
CA ASP A 507 8.02 -20.00 9.25
C ASP A 507 7.21 -21.28 9.07
N TYR A 508 7.87 -22.41 8.83
CA TYR A 508 7.21 -23.67 8.54
C TYR A 508 7.73 -24.78 9.45
N SER A 509 6.81 -25.45 10.12
CA SER A 509 7.08 -26.65 10.90
C SER A 509 6.18 -27.77 10.40
N TRP A 510 6.76 -28.68 9.61
CA TRP A 510 6.04 -29.82 9.04
C TRP A 510 6.07 -31.02 10.00
N SER A 511 4.94 -31.71 10.08
CA SER A 511 4.78 -32.97 10.81
C SER A 511 3.81 -33.91 10.08
N SER A 512 3.81 -35.19 10.46
CA SER A 512 2.85 -36.18 9.99
C SER A 512 2.36 -37.02 11.16
N SER A 513 1.04 -37.21 11.27
CA SER A 513 0.45 -38.10 12.28
C SER A 513 0.82 -39.57 12.06
N ASP A 514 1.12 -39.93 10.81
CA ASP A 514 1.38 -41.30 10.36
C ASP A 514 2.88 -41.62 10.28
N ASN A 515 3.73 -40.59 10.38
CA ASN A 515 5.18 -40.71 10.39
C ASN A 515 5.82 -39.70 11.35
N ALA A 516 6.04 -40.12 12.60
CA ALA A 516 6.64 -39.29 13.65
C ALA A 516 8.07 -38.82 13.35
N SER A 517 8.76 -39.42 12.37
CA SER A 517 10.10 -39.00 11.94
C SER A 517 10.08 -37.93 10.83
N PHE A 518 8.92 -37.67 10.24
CA PHE A 518 8.78 -36.67 9.19
C PHE A 518 8.89 -35.25 9.75
N SER A 519 9.77 -34.45 9.15
CA SER A 519 9.93 -33.04 9.47
C SER A 519 10.38 -32.26 8.24
N GLY A 520 10.19 -30.95 8.27
CA GLY A 520 10.59 -30.03 7.22
C GLY A 520 10.43 -28.59 7.68
N THR A 521 11.22 -27.69 7.08
CA THR A 521 11.25 -26.26 7.42
C THR A 521 11.06 -25.33 6.23
N GLY A 522 11.00 -25.88 5.01
CA GLY A 522 10.71 -25.11 3.80
C GLY A 522 9.22 -24.84 3.62
N ARG A 523 8.87 -23.82 2.83
CA ARG A 523 7.47 -23.54 2.47
C ARG A 523 6.81 -24.72 1.75
N SER A 524 7.61 -25.51 1.03
CA SER A 524 7.15 -26.71 0.36
C SER A 524 7.99 -27.92 0.76
N VAL A 525 7.34 -29.08 0.77
CA VAL A 525 7.97 -30.40 0.95
C VAL A 525 7.52 -31.33 -0.16
N THR A 526 8.40 -32.22 -0.60
CA THR A 526 8.02 -33.30 -1.52
C THR A 526 7.84 -34.59 -0.72
N VAL A 527 6.70 -35.23 -0.90
CA VAL A 527 6.35 -36.49 -0.23
C VAL A 527 6.11 -37.57 -1.28
N SER A 528 6.47 -38.81 -0.97
CA SER A 528 6.22 -39.98 -1.83
C SER A 528 5.64 -41.14 -1.04
N PRO A 529 4.45 -40.99 -0.44
CA PRO A 529 3.92 -41.97 0.48
C PRO A 529 3.44 -43.24 -0.25
N THR A 530 3.61 -44.40 0.39
CA THR A 530 3.11 -45.70 -0.12
C THR A 530 1.76 -46.09 0.50
N THR A 531 1.33 -45.37 1.54
CA THR A 531 0.04 -45.50 2.23
C THR A 531 -0.54 -44.10 2.46
N SER A 532 -1.86 -43.98 2.62
CA SER A 532 -2.47 -42.68 2.94
C SER A 532 -1.87 -42.08 4.21
N GLN A 533 -1.61 -40.77 4.19
CA GLN A 533 -1.01 -40.04 5.31
C GLN A 533 -1.59 -38.63 5.39
N THR A 534 -1.62 -38.07 6.60
CA THR A 534 -1.91 -36.65 6.83
C THR A 534 -0.64 -35.90 7.18
N TYR A 535 -0.32 -34.88 6.40
CA TYR A 535 0.76 -33.95 6.69
C TYR A 535 0.19 -32.63 7.18
N VAL A 536 0.87 -32.02 8.14
CA VAL A 536 0.46 -30.75 8.76
C VAL A 536 1.65 -29.81 8.74
N VAL A 537 1.44 -28.57 8.33
CA VAL A 537 2.44 -27.50 8.43
C VAL A 537 1.87 -26.37 9.27
N SER A 538 2.60 -25.99 10.31
CA SER A 538 2.20 -24.89 11.22
C SER A 538 3.28 -23.81 11.24
N ASP A 539 2.86 -22.58 11.54
CA ASP A 539 3.78 -21.48 11.74
C ASP A 539 4.51 -21.56 13.09
N GLY A 540 5.54 -20.71 13.26
CA GLY A 540 6.37 -20.69 14.47
C GLY A 540 5.61 -20.31 15.76
N HIS A 541 4.40 -19.75 15.63
CA HIS A 541 3.57 -19.32 16.75
C HIS A 541 2.36 -20.24 17.02
N GLY A 542 2.15 -21.29 16.19
CA GLY A 542 1.00 -22.18 16.31
C GLY A 542 -0.35 -21.50 16.02
N CYS A 543 -0.33 -20.41 15.26
CA CYS A 543 -1.48 -19.58 14.92
C CYS A 543 -2.12 -19.95 13.58
N VAL A 544 -1.32 -20.41 12.62
CA VAL A 544 -1.76 -20.74 11.26
C VAL A 544 -1.28 -22.15 10.93
N GLN A 545 -2.18 -22.98 10.41
CA GLN A 545 -1.87 -24.37 10.13
C GLN A 545 -2.60 -24.89 8.89
N ASP A 546 -1.86 -25.40 7.91
CA ASP A 546 -2.45 -26.15 6.81
C ASP A 546 -2.38 -27.65 7.04
N VAL A 547 -3.39 -28.35 6.52
CA VAL A 547 -3.54 -29.81 6.58
C VAL A 547 -3.58 -30.36 5.16
N PHE A 548 -2.78 -31.38 4.90
CA PHE A 548 -2.69 -32.07 3.62
C PHE A 548 -3.07 -33.53 3.80
N VAL A 549 -4.24 -33.90 3.32
CA VAL A 549 -4.74 -35.30 3.36
C VAL A 549 -4.29 -35.99 2.06
N VAL A 550 -3.22 -36.76 2.14
CA VAL A 550 -2.71 -37.53 1.00
C VAL A 550 -3.38 -38.90 0.99
N SER A 551 -4.28 -39.10 0.04
CA SER A 551 -5.02 -40.35 -0.14
C SER A 551 -4.30 -41.21 -1.15
N VAL A 552 -3.71 -42.33 -0.71
CA VAL A 552 -2.91 -43.20 -1.57
C VAL A 552 -3.73 -44.39 -2.01
N ALA A 553 -3.98 -44.49 -3.31
CA ALA A 553 -4.51 -45.69 -3.94
C ALA A 553 -3.37 -46.67 -4.22
N CYS A 554 -3.65 -47.97 -4.05
CA CYS A 554 -2.77 -48.98 -4.61
C CYS A 554 -2.85 -48.95 -6.14
N GLY A 555 -1.72 -48.80 -6.79
CA GLY A 555 -1.62 -49.08 -8.23
C GLY A 555 -2.02 -50.53 -8.51
N SER A 556 -2.69 -50.77 -9.63
CA SER A 556 -2.99 -52.11 -10.14
C SER A 556 -2.19 -52.34 -11.44
N PRO A 557 -1.32 -53.37 -11.52
CA PRO A 557 -1.03 -54.35 -10.47
C PRO A 557 -0.12 -53.82 -9.34
N MET A 558 -0.32 -54.29 -8.11
CA MET A 558 0.67 -54.16 -7.03
C MET A 558 1.93 -54.93 -7.41
N TYR A 559 3.11 -54.61 -6.90
CA TYR A 559 4.33 -55.38 -7.25
C TYR A 559 5.24 -55.61 -6.05
N THR A 560 6.08 -56.65 -6.13
CA THR A 560 7.05 -56.91 -5.06
C THR A 560 8.25 -55.98 -5.18
N VAL A 561 8.65 -55.32 -4.09
CA VAL A 561 9.78 -54.37 -4.03
C VAL A 561 11.07 -55.01 -3.53
N ARG A 562 10.98 -56.19 -2.90
CA ARG A 562 12.13 -56.99 -2.43
C ARG A 562 11.74 -58.45 -2.28
N THR A 563 12.73 -59.32 -2.02
CA THR A 563 12.44 -60.70 -1.60
C THR A 563 11.86 -60.73 -0.19
N GLY A 564 10.86 -61.57 0.06
CA GLY A 564 10.28 -61.76 1.39
C GLY A 564 9.05 -62.66 1.39
N ASN A 565 8.25 -62.62 2.46
CA ASN A 565 7.04 -63.42 2.58
C ASN A 565 5.79 -62.65 2.10
N TRP A 566 4.79 -63.37 1.59
CA TRP A 566 3.50 -62.82 1.15
C TRP A 566 2.81 -62.01 2.24
N THR A 567 2.93 -62.49 3.48
CA THR A 567 2.32 -61.88 4.68
C THR A 567 3.08 -60.68 5.21
N ASP A 568 4.22 -60.31 4.62
CA ASP A 568 4.99 -59.14 5.00
C ASP A 568 4.54 -57.95 4.13
N PRO A 569 3.81 -56.98 4.70
CA PRO A 569 3.31 -55.82 3.95
C PRO A 569 4.42 -55.08 3.20
N SER A 570 5.62 -54.99 3.80
CA SER A 570 6.75 -54.23 3.26
C SER A 570 7.46 -54.90 2.08
N VAL A 571 6.98 -56.08 1.66
CA VAL A 571 7.38 -56.71 0.40
C VAL A 571 6.58 -56.16 -0.79
N TRP A 572 5.43 -55.53 -0.54
CA TRP A 572 4.52 -55.06 -1.58
C TRP A 572 4.61 -53.55 -1.78
N SER A 573 4.41 -53.09 -3.02
CA SER A 573 4.55 -51.69 -3.45
C SER A 573 3.68 -50.70 -2.67
N CYS A 574 2.57 -51.15 -2.08
CA CYS A 574 1.70 -50.32 -1.25
C CYS A 574 1.83 -50.54 0.25
N ASN A 575 2.86 -51.28 0.70
CA ASN A 575 3.04 -51.63 2.11
C ASN A 575 1.79 -52.27 2.77
N ARG A 576 1.04 -53.09 2.01
CA ARG A 576 -0.10 -53.91 2.48
C ARG A 576 -0.10 -55.27 1.81
N ILE A 577 -0.74 -56.25 2.42
CA ILE A 577 -0.91 -57.59 1.84
C ILE A 577 -1.95 -57.50 0.69
N PRO A 578 -1.70 -58.10 -0.48
CA PRO A 578 -2.69 -58.22 -1.54
C PRO A 578 -3.92 -59.02 -1.07
N THR A 579 -5.07 -58.61 -1.56
CA THR A 579 -6.38 -59.22 -1.31
C THR A 579 -6.90 -59.88 -2.58
N ALA A 580 -8.01 -60.61 -2.46
CA ALA A 580 -8.63 -61.30 -3.60
C ALA A 580 -9.04 -60.39 -4.77
N SER A 581 -9.14 -59.06 -4.58
CA SER A 581 -9.45 -58.09 -5.65
C SER A 581 -8.21 -57.54 -6.37
N ASP A 582 -7.00 -57.78 -5.86
CA ASP A 582 -5.78 -57.14 -6.37
C ASP A 582 -5.12 -57.95 -7.48
N GLU A 583 -4.60 -57.27 -8.49
CA GLU A 583 -3.64 -57.86 -9.43
C GLU A 583 -2.23 -57.62 -8.90
N VAL A 584 -1.33 -58.60 -9.01
CA VAL A 584 0.05 -58.46 -8.52
C VAL A 584 1.08 -58.82 -9.59
N HIS A 585 2.24 -58.17 -9.56
CA HIS A 585 3.39 -58.40 -10.42
C HIS A 585 4.62 -58.74 -9.56
N LEU A 586 5.01 -60.00 -9.57
CA LEU A 586 6.13 -60.51 -8.80
C LEU A 586 7.44 -60.26 -9.56
N ARG A 587 8.20 -59.26 -9.10
CA ARG A 587 9.55 -58.90 -9.61
C ARG A 587 10.68 -59.49 -8.78
N HIS A 588 10.33 -59.96 -7.58
CA HIS A 588 11.23 -60.57 -6.61
C HIS A 588 10.62 -61.85 -6.06
N ARG A 589 11.48 -62.74 -5.54
CA ARG A 589 11.07 -64.00 -4.92
C ARG A 589 10.11 -63.75 -3.74
N ILE A 590 8.98 -64.44 -3.73
CA ILE A 590 7.98 -64.34 -2.67
C ILE A 590 7.77 -65.70 -2.00
N GLY A 591 7.78 -65.74 -0.67
CA GLY A 591 7.49 -66.92 0.13
C GLY A 591 6.05 -66.91 0.63
N ILE A 592 5.28 -67.99 0.44
CA ILE A 592 3.98 -68.17 1.10
C ILE A 592 4.24 -69.02 2.36
N PRO A 593 4.08 -68.46 3.58
CA PRO A 593 4.41 -69.18 4.81
C PRO A 593 3.65 -70.50 4.99
N SER A 594 4.20 -71.42 5.79
CA SER A 594 3.55 -72.70 6.10
C SER A 594 2.15 -72.48 6.69
N GLY A 595 1.15 -73.21 6.18
CA GLY A 595 -0.25 -73.11 6.58
C GLY A 595 -0.99 -71.82 6.17
N HIS A 596 -0.33 -70.88 5.49
CA HIS A 596 -0.98 -69.64 5.03
C HIS A 596 -1.63 -69.82 3.65
N THR A 597 -2.83 -69.26 3.46
CA THR A 597 -3.50 -69.18 2.16
C THR A 597 -3.52 -67.73 1.69
N ALA A 598 -2.74 -67.44 0.65
CA ALA A 598 -2.70 -66.15 -0.02
C ALA A 598 -3.82 -66.05 -1.05
N HIS A 599 -4.56 -64.94 -1.07
CA HIS A 599 -5.64 -64.69 -2.03
C HIS A 599 -5.32 -63.48 -2.90
N VAL A 600 -5.52 -63.59 -4.21
CA VAL A 600 -5.20 -62.54 -5.19
C VAL A 600 -6.03 -62.71 -6.46
N LYS A 601 -6.34 -61.63 -7.18
CA LYS A 601 -7.11 -61.71 -8.44
C LYS A 601 -6.28 -62.31 -9.58
N HIS A 602 -5.10 -61.76 -9.81
CA HIS A 602 -4.22 -62.15 -10.91
C HIS A 602 -2.74 -61.99 -10.53
N VAL A 603 -1.87 -62.85 -11.06
CA VAL A 603 -0.42 -62.83 -10.76
C VAL A 603 0.37 -62.81 -12.06
N ILE A 604 1.15 -61.76 -12.25
CA ILE A 604 2.18 -61.62 -13.29
C ILE A 604 3.52 -61.93 -12.65
N VAL A 605 4.39 -62.71 -13.29
CA VAL A 605 5.70 -63.10 -12.71
C VAL A 605 6.81 -62.80 -13.71
N ASP A 606 7.83 -62.05 -13.28
CA ASP A 606 9.00 -61.78 -14.13
C ASP A 606 9.79 -63.07 -14.42
N PRO A 607 10.45 -63.17 -15.58
CA PRO A 607 11.28 -64.33 -15.91
C PRO A 607 12.33 -64.62 -14.83
N GLY A 608 12.33 -65.85 -14.31
CA GLY A 608 13.28 -66.30 -13.29
C GLY A 608 12.87 -66.04 -11.84
N VAL A 609 11.80 -65.28 -11.58
CA VAL A 609 11.23 -65.10 -10.24
C VAL A 609 10.49 -66.38 -9.81
N ARG A 610 10.64 -66.77 -8.53
CA ARG A 610 10.01 -67.97 -7.96
C ARG A 610 9.09 -67.64 -6.79
N ILE A 611 7.97 -68.35 -6.71
CA ILE A 611 7.12 -68.42 -5.52
C ILE A 611 7.57 -69.64 -4.70
N GLN A 612 7.96 -69.44 -3.44
CA GLN A 612 8.32 -70.53 -2.54
C GLN A 612 7.15 -70.84 -1.59
N TYR A 613 6.67 -72.07 -1.59
CA TYR A 613 5.61 -72.51 -0.69
C TYR A 613 6.21 -73.16 0.56
N GLY A 614 5.80 -72.68 1.74
CA GLY A 614 5.96 -73.40 3.00
C GLY A 614 5.05 -74.62 3.06
N TYR A 615 5.27 -75.51 4.03
CA TYR A 615 4.46 -76.72 4.19
C TYR A 615 2.98 -76.36 4.40
N GLY A 616 2.11 -76.83 3.51
CA GLY A 616 0.68 -76.52 3.53
C GLY A 616 0.30 -75.09 3.11
N GLY A 617 1.26 -74.26 2.68
CA GLY A 617 0.98 -72.93 2.12
C GLY A 617 0.29 -73.02 0.76
N ARG A 618 -0.64 -72.10 0.48
CA ARG A 618 -1.46 -72.10 -0.74
C ARG A 618 -1.54 -70.69 -1.34
N LEU A 619 -1.57 -70.61 -2.67
CA LEU A 619 -1.92 -69.41 -3.42
C LEU A 619 -3.24 -69.69 -4.12
N VAL A 620 -4.25 -68.88 -3.84
CA VAL A 620 -5.58 -68.95 -4.43
C VAL A 620 -5.75 -67.73 -5.32
N LEU A 621 -5.87 -67.99 -6.62
CA LEU A 621 -6.25 -66.98 -7.60
C LEU A 621 -7.78 -66.87 -7.60
N GLY A 622 -8.32 -65.65 -7.59
CA GLY A 622 -9.76 -65.39 -7.69
C GLY A 622 -10.30 -65.76 -9.08
N GLU A 623 -11.56 -66.22 -9.10
CA GLU A 623 -12.32 -66.72 -10.26
C GLU A 623 -12.35 -65.78 -11.48
#